data_AF-A0A7S1ZL27-F1
#
_entry.id   AF-A0A7S1ZL27-F1
#
_cell.length_a   1.000
_cell.length_b   1.000
_cell.length_c   1.000
_cell.angle_alpha   90.00
_cell.angle_beta   90.00
_cell.angle_gamma   90.00
#
_symmetry.space_group_name_H-M   'P 1'
#
loop_
_entity.id
_entity.type
_entity.pdbx_description
1 polymer ?
#
loop_
_entity_poly.entity_id
_entity_poly.type
_entity_poly.pdbx_seq_one_letter_code
_entity_poly.pdbx_strand_id
1 'polypeptide(L)'
;MDDWYVDQIGRTTCPRARHCLHVARAINLTAWLTWLRSQELFSLDWPSVDQIPPHQGSTAGLPPGIGVLLFRLLPATKADQTIMADVVVAWQTASGLCLVEALADLRLSTLSLGLHPDGHLFRGPDNKSWTSTFYRHNLLIPLLHQQLLQGDPTLQIYESLQQLLLKFYSMCSYHRGGCNHVSRRREGCVRAATPTEVYEHGRWKFTHAPDMPTHYREWDTTDRSTMTQLCM
;
A
#
# COMPACT_ATOMS: atom_id res chain seq x y z
N MET A 1 -6.46 -1.40 -11.54
CA MET A 1 -5.00 -1.28 -11.80
C MET A 1 -4.26 -2.55 -11.42
N ASP A 2 -4.63 -3.25 -10.33
CA ASP A 2 -4.00 -4.52 -9.98
C ASP A 2 -4.13 -5.58 -11.09
N ASP A 3 -5.31 -5.71 -11.69
CA ASP A 3 -5.57 -6.64 -12.80
C ASP A 3 -4.64 -6.42 -14.00
N TRP A 4 -4.29 -5.16 -14.28
CA TRP A 4 -3.34 -4.84 -15.35
C TRP A 4 -1.96 -5.44 -15.02
N TYR A 5 -1.48 -5.29 -13.79
CA TYR A 5 -0.21 -5.91 -13.40
C TYR A 5 -0.27 -7.43 -13.49
N VAL A 6 -1.35 -8.05 -13.02
CA VAL A 6 -1.55 -9.51 -13.10
C VAL A 6 -1.50 -9.99 -14.55
N ASP A 7 -2.23 -9.32 -15.45
CA ASP A 7 -2.22 -9.62 -16.88
C ASP A 7 -0.82 -9.45 -17.51
N GLN A 8 -0.13 -8.34 -17.23
CA GLN A 8 1.21 -8.10 -17.77
C GLN A 8 2.25 -9.11 -17.24
N ILE A 9 2.15 -9.49 -15.96
CA ILE A 9 2.99 -10.52 -15.35
C ILE A 9 2.79 -11.86 -16.07
N GLY A 10 1.54 -12.24 -16.35
CA GLY A 10 1.20 -13.48 -17.05
C GLY A 10 1.74 -13.53 -18.49
N ARG A 11 1.81 -12.38 -19.16
CA ARG A 11 2.35 -12.25 -20.53
C ARG A 11 3.87 -12.16 -20.59
N THR A 12 4.53 -11.73 -19.51
CA THR A 12 5.97 -11.46 -19.50
C THR A 12 6.78 -12.71 -19.21
N THR A 13 7.60 -13.13 -20.18
CA THR A 13 8.46 -14.33 -20.06
C THR A 13 9.85 -14.04 -19.50
N CYS A 14 10.36 -12.81 -19.65
CA CYS A 14 11.67 -12.41 -19.13
C CYS A 14 11.65 -12.30 -17.59
N PRO A 15 12.44 -13.09 -16.83
CA PRO A 15 12.39 -13.10 -15.37
C PRO A 15 12.67 -11.73 -14.74
N ARG A 16 13.62 -10.97 -15.30
CA ARG A 16 13.99 -9.64 -14.81
C ARG A 16 12.85 -8.64 -15.01
N ALA A 17 12.21 -8.64 -16.17
CA ALA A 17 11.07 -7.78 -16.45
C ALA A 17 9.86 -8.16 -15.59
N ARG A 18 9.62 -9.46 -15.41
CA ARG A 18 8.55 -9.97 -14.54
C ARG A 18 8.75 -9.56 -13.09
N HIS A 19 9.98 -9.62 -12.59
CA HIS A 19 10.32 -9.09 -11.26
C HIS A 19 10.03 -7.59 -11.14
N CYS A 20 10.41 -6.77 -12.14
CA CYS A 20 10.04 -5.34 -12.14
C CYS A 20 8.53 -5.13 -12.03
N LEU A 21 7.70 -5.95 -12.70
CA LEU A 21 6.24 -5.88 -12.60
C LEU A 21 5.74 -6.29 -11.21
N HIS A 22 6.30 -7.33 -10.59
CA HIS A 22 5.97 -7.70 -9.21
C HIS A 22 6.31 -6.58 -8.21
N VAL A 23 7.48 -5.94 -8.37
CA VAL A 23 7.87 -4.77 -7.56
C VAL A 23 6.87 -3.62 -7.76
N ALA A 24 6.51 -3.33 -9.01
CA ALA A 24 5.55 -2.27 -9.35
C ALA A 24 4.17 -2.52 -8.74
N ARG A 25 3.66 -3.75 -8.86
CA ARG A 25 2.38 -4.19 -8.29
C ARG A 25 2.39 -4.02 -6.77
N ALA A 26 3.45 -4.50 -6.11
CA ALA A 26 3.59 -4.38 -4.67
C ALA A 26 3.68 -2.92 -4.21
N ILE A 27 4.44 -2.06 -4.91
CA ILE A 27 4.47 -0.61 -4.61
C ILE A 27 3.07 -0.01 -4.74
N ASN A 28 2.36 -0.32 -5.82
CA ASN A 28 1.03 0.22 -6.09
C ASN A 28 0.05 -0.14 -4.98
N LEU A 29 -0.03 -1.43 -4.61
CA LEU A 29 -0.92 -1.91 -3.55
C LEU A 29 -0.51 -1.37 -2.19
N THR A 30 0.78 -1.42 -1.83
CA THR A 30 1.24 -0.88 -0.55
C THR A 30 0.93 0.60 -0.47
N ALA A 31 1.24 1.41 -1.49
CA ALA A 31 0.94 2.84 -1.48
C ALA A 31 -0.56 3.14 -1.37
N TRP A 32 -1.40 2.37 -2.08
CA TRP A 32 -2.86 2.53 -2.07
C TRP A 32 -3.48 2.17 -0.71
N LEU A 33 -3.02 1.11 -0.08
CA LEU A 33 -3.60 0.58 1.15
C LEU A 33 -3.03 1.22 2.42
N THR A 34 -1.75 1.60 2.43
CA THR A 34 -1.08 2.12 3.63
C THR A 34 -1.00 3.65 3.71
N TRP A 35 -1.14 4.33 2.57
CA TRP A 35 -0.96 5.77 2.42
C TRP A 35 0.37 6.31 2.96
N LEU A 36 1.41 5.48 2.97
CA LEU A 36 2.75 5.88 3.43
C LEU A 36 3.30 7.03 2.60
N ARG A 37 4.08 7.89 3.26
CA ARG A 37 4.85 8.93 2.58
C ARG A 37 5.92 8.27 1.72
N SER A 38 6.36 8.98 0.70
CA SER A 38 7.36 8.48 -0.24
C SER A 38 8.61 7.93 0.45
N GLN A 39 9.15 8.61 1.46
CA GLN A 39 10.35 8.13 2.14
C GLN A 39 10.06 6.86 2.94
N GLU A 40 8.99 6.86 3.73
CA GLU A 40 8.56 5.70 4.53
C GLU A 40 8.36 4.46 3.65
N LEU A 41 7.63 4.60 2.54
CA LEU A 41 7.32 3.50 1.63
C LEU A 41 8.57 2.86 1.01
N PHE A 42 9.48 3.68 0.47
CA PHE A 42 10.66 3.20 -0.25
C PHE A 42 11.83 2.84 0.69
N SER A 43 11.67 3.07 1.99
CA SER A 43 12.60 2.60 3.04
C SER A 43 12.12 1.33 3.74
N LEU A 44 10.98 0.75 3.34
CA LEU A 44 10.50 -0.53 3.89
C LEU A 44 11.48 -1.67 3.56
N ASP A 45 11.67 -2.53 4.55
CA ASP A 45 12.47 -3.75 4.46
C ASP A 45 11.58 -4.96 4.74
N TRP A 46 12.00 -6.16 4.36
CA TRP A 46 11.23 -7.37 4.68
C TRP A 46 10.94 -7.56 6.17
N PRO A 47 11.88 -7.30 7.10
CA PRO A 47 11.62 -7.40 8.54
C PRO A 47 10.69 -6.31 9.07
N SER A 48 10.38 -5.26 8.30
CA SER A 48 9.50 -4.18 8.74
C SER A 48 8.02 -4.47 8.46
N VAL A 49 7.70 -5.66 7.93
CA VAL A 49 6.34 -6.09 7.59
C VAL A 49 6.05 -7.44 8.25
N ASP A 50 5.23 -7.43 9.30
CA ASP A 50 4.75 -8.67 9.92
C ASP A 50 3.39 -9.07 9.34
N GLN A 51 3.12 -10.38 9.32
CA GLN A 51 1.91 -10.94 8.76
C GLN A 51 1.23 -11.81 9.82
N ILE A 52 -0.03 -11.49 10.13
CA ILE A 52 -0.89 -12.32 10.97
C ILE A 52 -1.95 -12.91 10.04
N PRO A 53 -1.81 -14.18 9.63
CA PRO A 53 -2.77 -14.81 8.74
C PRO A 53 -4.12 -15.03 9.44
N PRO A 54 -5.23 -15.13 8.68
CA PRO A 54 -6.57 -15.30 9.23
C PRO A 54 -6.74 -16.46 10.24
N HIS A 55 -6.04 -17.56 10.03
CA HIS A 55 -6.08 -18.73 10.92
C HIS A 55 -5.34 -18.52 12.25
N GLN A 56 -4.48 -17.50 12.34
CA GLN A 56 -3.78 -17.10 13.58
C GLN A 56 -4.39 -15.84 14.21
N GLY A 57 -5.36 -15.19 13.54
CA GLY A 57 -5.93 -13.92 13.97
C GLY A 57 -6.48 -13.94 15.39
N SER A 58 -7.23 -14.98 15.75
CA SER A 58 -7.79 -15.15 17.10
C SER A 58 -6.72 -15.22 18.20
N THR A 59 -5.56 -15.81 17.90
CA THR A 59 -4.43 -15.88 18.84
C THR A 59 -3.74 -14.52 19.02
N ALA A 60 -3.88 -13.63 18.04
CA ALA A 60 -3.38 -12.26 18.07
C ALA A 60 -4.43 -11.22 18.50
N GLY A 61 -5.59 -11.66 19.00
CA GLY A 61 -6.66 -10.76 19.46
C GLY A 61 -7.55 -10.19 18.35
N LEU A 62 -7.45 -10.70 17.12
CA LEU A 62 -8.34 -10.35 16.01
C LEU A 62 -9.61 -11.23 16.02
N PRO A 63 -10.72 -10.77 15.44
CA PRO A 63 -11.89 -11.62 15.24
C PRO A 63 -11.56 -12.88 14.41
N PRO A 64 -12.30 -14.00 14.62
CA PRO A 64 -12.05 -15.24 13.88
C PRO A 64 -12.10 -15.02 12.35
N GLY A 65 -11.10 -15.56 11.65
CA GLY A 65 -11.01 -15.45 10.19
C GLY A 65 -10.50 -14.09 9.67
N ILE A 66 -10.09 -13.19 10.56
CA ILE A 66 -9.46 -11.91 10.18
C ILE A 66 -7.94 -12.03 10.29
N GLY A 67 -7.26 -11.60 9.23
CA GLY A 67 -5.81 -11.45 9.22
C GLY A 67 -5.42 -10.00 8.90
N VAL A 68 -4.17 -9.66 9.18
CA VAL A 68 -3.62 -8.33 8.94
C VAL A 68 -2.15 -8.38 8.53
N LEU A 69 -1.72 -7.30 7.88
CA LEU A 69 -0.34 -6.89 7.66
C LEU A 69 -0.02 -5.74 8.63
N LEU A 70 1.11 -5.84 9.30
CA LEU A 70 1.60 -4.85 10.26
C LEU A 70 2.86 -4.20 9.71
N PHE A 71 2.83 -2.89 9.45
CA PHE A 71 3.97 -2.12 8.99
C PHE A 71 4.61 -1.37 10.16
N ARG A 72 5.90 -1.64 10.38
CA ARG A 72 6.75 -0.93 11.36
C ARG A 72 7.61 0.08 10.59
N LEU A 73 7.44 1.37 10.84
CA LEU A 73 8.11 2.45 10.10
C LEU A 73 9.32 3.02 10.85
N LEU A 74 9.37 2.86 12.16
CA LEU A 74 10.52 3.22 12.98
C LEU A 74 11.31 1.98 13.40
N PRO A 75 12.65 2.09 13.56
CA PRO A 75 13.43 1.05 14.23
C PRO A 75 12.87 0.84 15.64
N ALA A 76 12.73 -0.42 16.06
CA ALA A 76 12.38 -0.73 17.44
C ALA A 76 13.42 -0.07 18.37
N THR A 77 13.03 0.99 19.09
CA THR A 77 13.89 1.54 20.12
C THR A 77 13.96 0.52 21.24
N LYS A 78 15.18 0.26 21.73
CA LYS A 78 15.51 -0.73 22.79
C LYS A 78 14.77 -0.56 24.13
N ALA A 79 13.79 0.34 24.21
CA ALA A 79 13.07 0.67 25.43
C ALA A 79 11.64 0.11 25.49
N ASP A 80 11.09 -0.45 24.42
CA ASP A 80 9.70 -0.91 24.46
C ASP A 80 9.45 -2.17 23.62
N GLN A 81 8.99 -3.24 24.27
CA GLN A 81 8.63 -4.50 23.61
C GLN A 81 7.17 -4.50 23.14
N THR A 82 6.40 -3.43 23.40
CA THR A 82 4.99 -3.28 22.99
C THR A 82 4.81 -2.32 21.81
N ILE A 83 5.80 -2.21 20.91
CA ILE A 83 5.69 -1.31 19.75
C ILE A 83 4.54 -1.75 18.85
N MET A 84 3.42 -1.03 18.96
CA MET A 84 2.28 -1.08 18.08
C MET A 84 2.75 -0.80 16.65
N ALA A 85 2.26 -1.57 15.67
CA ALA A 85 2.54 -1.30 14.26
C ALA A 85 2.16 0.15 13.92
N ASP A 86 2.91 0.84 13.07
CA ASP A 86 2.60 2.22 12.69
C ASP A 86 1.44 2.29 11.68
N VAL A 87 1.28 1.27 10.86
CA VAL A 87 0.14 1.11 9.93
C VAL A 87 -0.31 -0.35 9.93
N VAL A 88 -1.62 -0.56 10.04
CA VAL A 88 -2.25 -1.89 9.97
C VAL A 88 -3.09 -1.94 8.70
N VAL A 89 -2.95 -3.01 7.93
CA VAL A 89 -3.74 -3.25 6.71
C VAL A 89 -4.40 -4.62 6.81
N ALA A 90 -5.66 -4.72 6.41
CA ALA A 90 -6.38 -5.97 6.35
C ALA A 90 -5.68 -6.98 5.40
N TRP A 91 -5.78 -8.26 5.71
CA TRP A 91 -5.25 -9.33 4.86
C TRP A 91 -5.80 -9.24 3.43
N GLN A 92 -7.11 -9.02 3.33
CA GLN A 92 -7.83 -8.78 2.10
C GLN A 92 -8.87 -7.68 2.34
N THR A 93 -9.00 -6.77 1.38
CA THR A 93 -10.00 -5.70 1.44
C THR A 93 -11.35 -6.17 0.91
N ALA A 94 -12.42 -5.42 1.14
CA ALA A 94 -13.75 -5.77 0.65
C ALA A 94 -13.84 -5.73 -0.88
N SER A 95 -13.06 -4.87 -1.53
CA SER A 95 -12.93 -4.88 -3.00
C SER A 95 -12.08 -6.04 -3.54
N GLY A 96 -11.52 -6.88 -2.65
CA GLY A 96 -10.76 -8.08 -3.00
C GLY A 96 -9.26 -7.86 -3.12
N LEU A 97 -8.73 -6.65 -2.86
CA LEU A 97 -7.29 -6.39 -2.93
C LEU A 97 -6.55 -7.18 -1.84
N CYS A 98 -5.54 -7.95 -2.25
CA CYS A 98 -4.74 -8.80 -1.38
C CYS A 98 -3.26 -8.43 -1.49
N LEU A 99 -2.77 -7.62 -0.54
CA LEU A 99 -1.36 -7.19 -0.54
C LEU A 99 -0.41 -8.34 -0.21
N VAL A 100 -0.86 -9.32 0.59
CA VAL A 100 -0.03 -10.47 0.96
C VAL A 100 0.40 -11.27 -0.26
N GLU A 101 -0.52 -11.50 -1.21
CA GLU A 101 -0.21 -12.20 -2.45
C GLU A 101 0.84 -11.45 -3.28
N ALA A 102 0.68 -10.13 -3.44
CA ALA A 102 1.66 -9.34 -4.17
C ALA A 102 3.05 -9.34 -3.50
N LEU A 103 3.10 -9.34 -2.16
CA LEU A 103 4.35 -9.46 -1.42
C LEU A 103 4.95 -10.88 -1.54
N ALA A 104 4.13 -11.92 -1.51
CA ALA A 104 4.57 -13.30 -1.70
C ALA A 104 5.16 -13.50 -3.11
N ASP A 105 4.48 -13.03 -4.15
CA ASP A 105 4.95 -13.05 -5.53
C ASP A 105 6.25 -12.27 -5.70
N LEU A 106 6.34 -11.10 -5.08
CA LEU A 106 7.57 -10.31 -5.05
C LEU A 106 8.71 -11.07 -4.38
N ARG A 107 8.46 -11.74 -3.26
CA ARG A 107 9.46 -12.54 -2.56
C ARG A 107 9.94 -13.71 -3.41
N LEU A 108 9.02 -14.44 -4.04
CA LEU A 108 9.34 -15.56 -4.93
C LEU A 108 10.14 -15.08 -6.16
N SER A 109 9.74 -13.97 -6.78
CA SER A 109 10.48 -13.42 -7.92
C SER A 109 11.88 -12.94 -7.52
N THR A 110 12.03 -12.36 -6.33
CA THR A 110 13.33 -11.97 -5.75
C THR A 110 14.26 -13.18 -5.61
N LEU A 111 13.75 -14.27 -5.01
CA LEU A 111 14.51 -15.51 -4.83
C LEU A 111 14.89 -16.14 -6.17
N SER A 112 13.99 -16.10 -7.16
CA SER A 112 14.27 -16.63 -8.51
C SER A 112 15.39 -15.90 -9.25
N LEU A 113 15.68 -14.65 -8.87
CA LEU A 113 16.81 -13.87 -9.39
C LEU A 113 18.10 -14.06 -8.58
N GLY A 114 18.10 -14.92 -7.55
CA GLY A 114 19.24 -15.13 -6.66
C GLY A 114 19.48 -13.98 -5.67
N LEU A 115 18.48 -13.13 -5.44
CA LEU A 115 18.58 -12.00 -4.50
C LEU A 115 18.12 -12.42 -3.10
N HIS A 116 18.81 -11.95 -2.06
CA HIS A 116 18.49 -12.31 -0.67
C HIS A 116 17.32 -11.49 -0.11
N PRO A 117 16.24 -12.09 0.42
CA PRO A 117 15.02 -11.38 0.87
C PRO A 117 15.16 -10.66 2.23
N ASP A 118 16.34 -10.17 2.59
CA ASP A 118 16.57 -9.55 3.92
C ASP A 118 16.82 -8.03 3.84
N GLY A 119 16.81 -7.48 2.63
CA GLY A 119 17.02 -6.05 2.38
C GLY A 119 15.72 -5.28 2.13
N HIS A 120 15.87 -4.15 1.44
CA HIS A 120 14.76 -3.34 0.98
C HIS A 120 13.72 -4.15 0.21
N LEU A 121 12.46 -3.86 0.52
CA LEU A 121 11.31 -4.57 -0.03
C LEU A 121 11.16 -4.24 -1.52
N PHE A 122 11.31 -2.97 -1.89
CA PHE A 122 11.19 -2.51 -3.28
C PHE A 122 12.55 -2.27 -3.92
N ARG A 123 13.05 -3.28 -4.64
CA ARG A 123 14.33 -3.22 -5.36
C ARG A 123 14.20 -3.79 -6.75
N GLY A 124 15.07 -3.32 -7.64
CA GLY A 124 15.15 -3.79 -9.00
C GLY A 124 15.91 -5.12 -9.12
N PRO A 125 15.92 -5.71 -10.33
CA PRO A 125 16.67 -6.92 -10.64
C PRO A 125 18.20 -6.72 -10.64
N ASP A 126 18.66 -5.48 -10.45
CA ASP A 126 20.06 -5.09 -10.21
C ASP A 126 20.37 -4.88 -8.72
N ASN A 127 19.46 -5.30 -7.83
CA ASN A 127 19.53 -5.16 -6.38
C ASN A 127 19.57 -3.70 -5.88
N LYS A 128 19.25 -2.71 -6.72
CA LYS A 128 19.13 -1.32 -6.30
C LYS A 128 17.73 -1.02 -5.79
N SER A 129 17.65 -0.36 -4.64
CA SER A 129 16.38 0.14 -4.11
C SER A 129 15.74 1.10 -5.08
N TRP A 130 14.44 0.94 -5.30
CA TRP A 130 13.69 1.89 -6.09
C TRP A 130 13.36 3.13 -5.27
N THR A 131 13.15 4.23 -5.99
CA THR A 131 12.68 5.48 -5.40
C THR A 131 11.31 5.82 -5.99
N SER A 132 10.57 6.71 -5.34
CA SER A 132 9.34 7.28 -5.89
C SER A 132 9.55 7.87 -7.28
N THR A 133 10.67 8.58 -7.49
CA THR A 133 10.99 9.14 -8.81
C THR A 133 11.14 8.04 -9.85
N PHE A 134 11.90 6.98 -9.54
CA PHE A 134 12.09 5.85 -10.45
C PHE A 134 10.75 5.16 -10.78
N TYR A 135 9.99 4.77 -9.75
CA TYR A 135 8.69 4.10 -9.93
C TYR A 135 7.72 4.94 -10.77
N ARG A 136 7.59 6.24 -10.47
CA ARG A 136 6.62 7.10 -11.14
C ARG A 136 6.94 7.28 -12.62
N HIS A 137 8.20 7.59 -12.96
CA HIS A 137 8.56 7.91 -14.34
C HIS A 137 8.65 6.66 -15.22
N ASN A 138 9.06 5.51 -14.67
CA ASN A 138 9.29 4.32 -15.48
C ASN A 138 8.06 3.40 -15.55
N LEU A 139 7.12 3.49 -14.60
CA LEU A 139 6.01 2.53 -14.49
C LEU A 139 4.66 3.22 -14.35
N LEU A 140 4.44 4.00 -13.28
CA LEU A 140 3.12 4.56 -13.00
C LEU A 140 2.63 5.51 -14.09
N ILE A 141 3.44 6.51 -14.45
CA ILE A 141 3.03 7.55 -15.40
C ILE A 141 2.87 6.98 -16.82
N PRO A 142 3.80 6.13 -17.33
CA PRO A 142 3.58 5.43 -18.58
C PRO A 142 2.28 4.61 -18.59
N LEU A 143 1.96 3.91 -17.50
CA LEU A 143 0.71 3.17 -17.36
C LEU A 143 -0.52 4.09 -17.40
N LEU A 144 -0.51 5.18 -16.64
CA LEU A 144 -1.62 6.16 -16.64
C LEU A 144 -1.79 6.79 -18.02
N HIS A 145 -0.69 7.07 -18.73
CA HIS A 145 -0.75 7.59 -20.08
C HIS A 145 -1.33 6.57 -21.06
N GLN A 146 -0.99 5.29 -20.94
CA GLN A 146 -1.61 4.24 -21.71
C GLN A 146 -3.11 4.13 -21.45
N GLN A 147 -3.54 4.20 -20.19
CA GLN A 147 -4.95 4.20 -19.80
C GLN A 147 -5.71 5.41 -20.36
N LEU A 148 -5.07 6.58 -20.35
CA LEU A 148 -5.62 7.79 -20.97
C LEU A 148 -5.84 7.59 -22.47
N LEU A 149 -4.83 7.05 -23.19
CA LEU A 149 -4.95 6.75 -24.62
C LEU A 149 -6.01 5.68 -24.93
N GLN A 150 -6.29 4.78 -23.98
CA GLN A 150 -7.36 3.79 -24.06
C GLN A 150 -8.74 4.37 -23.71
N GLY A 151 -8.81 5.66 -23.33
CA GLY A 151 -10.06 6.36 -23.08
C GLY A 151 -10.61 6.19 -21.67
N ASP A 152 -9.79 5.84 -20.67
CA ASP A 152 -10.21 5.69 -19.28
C ASP A 152 -11.00 6.93 -18.78
N PRO A 153 -12.30 6.79 -18.44
CA PRO A 153 -13.15 7.92 -18.04
C PRO A 153 -12.61 8.73 -16.86
N THR A 154 -11.84 8.11 -15.96
CA THR A 154 -11.29 8.75 -14.77
C THR A 154 -10.10 9.65 -15.09
N LEU A 155 -9.45 9.43 -16.24
CA LEU A 155 -8.27 10.17 -16.70
C LEU A 155 -8.59 11.19 -17.79
N GLN A 156 -9.80 11.20 -18.36
CA GLN A 156 -10.21 12.15 -19.43
C GLN A 156 -10.13 13.63 -19.04
N ILE A 157 -9.98 13.94 -17.75
CA ILE A 157 -9.68 15.29 -17.27
C ILE A 157 -8.26 15.75 -17.62
N TYR A 158 -7.40 14.84 -18.09
CA TYR A 158 -6.04 15.11 -18.53
C TYR A 158 -5.96 14.96 -20.05
N GLU A 159 -5.32 15.92 -20.69
CA GLU A 159 -5.18 15.99 -22.15
C GLU A 159 -3.80 15.52 -22.62
N SER A 160 -2.81 15.47 -21.71
CA SER A 160 -1.43 15.17 -22.07
C SER A 160 -0.63 14.48 -20.97
N LEU A 161 0.43 13.78 -21.39
CA LEU A 161 1.45 13.24 -20.49
C LEU A 161 2.05 14.29 -19.55
N GLN A 162 2.21 15.53 -20.02
CA GLN A 162 2.75 16.62 -19.21
C GLN A 162 1.85 16.95 -18.01
N GLN A 163 0.53 16.94 -18.19
CA GLN A 163 -0.43 17.14 -17.10
C GLN A 163 -0.39 15.97 -16.10
N LEU A 164 -0.21 14.73 -16.58
CA LEU A 164 -0.02 13.57 -15.72
C LEU A 164 1.27 13.70 -14.89
N LEU A 165 2.38 14.11 -15.50
CA LEU A 165 3.65 14.36 -14.79
C LEU A 165 3.51 15.40 -13.68
N LEU A 166 2.81 16.51 -13.96
CA LEU A 166 2.53 17.56 -12.99
C LEU A 166 1.61 17.09 -11.87
N LYS A 167 0.58 16.29 -12.19
CA LYS A 167 -0.39 15.83 -11.19
C LYS A 167 0.16 14.73 -10.30
N PHE A 168 0.85 13.76 -10.89
CA PHE A 168 1.44 12.61 -10.23
C PHE A 168 2.93 12.83 -9.93
N TYR A 169 3.28 14.06 -9.54
CA TYR A 169 4.67 14.45 -9.23
C TYR A 169 5.19 13.82 -7.92
N SER A 170 4.32 13.25 -7.08
CA SER A 170 4.69 12.58 -5.82
C SER A 170 3.71 11.48 -5.45
N MET A 171 4.10 10.65 -4.46
CA MET A 171 3.24 9.57 -3.92
C MET A 171 2.04 10.10 -3.12
N CYS A 172 1.95 11.42 -2.84
CA CYS A 172 0.81 12.02 -2.16
C CYS A 172 -0.51 11.83 -2.93
N SER A 173 -0.45 11.54 -4.23
CA SER A 173 -1.61 11.18 -5.05
C SER A 173 -2.32 9.93 -4.53
N TYR A 174 -1.59 8.89 -4.09
CA TYR A 174 -2.16 7.68 -3.48
C TYR A 174 -2.89 8.01 -2.19
N HIS A 175 -2.24 8.76 -1.30
CA HIS A 175 -2.84 9.18 -0.04
C HIS A 175 -4.13 9.98 -0.28
N ARG A 176 -4.10 10.99 -1.16
CA ARG A 176 -5.30 11.81 -1.45
C ARG A 176 -6.39 11.01 -2.13
N GLY A 177 -6.01 10.13 -3.06
CA GLY A 177 -6.92 9.23 -3.77
C GLY A 177 -7.62 8.26 -2.83
N GLY A 178 -6.85 7.55 -2.00
CA GLY A 178 -7.37 6.61 -1.01
C GLY A 178 -8.27 7.29 0.01
N CYS A 179 -7.85 8.44 0.56
CA CYS A 179 -8.67 9.23 1.48
C CYS A 179 -10.03 9.61 0.85
N ASN A 180 -10.03 10.11 -0.39
CA ASN A 180 -11.26 10.42 -1.11
C ASN A 180 -12.11 9.17 -1.37
N HIS A 181 -11.46 8.06 -1.73
CA HIS A 181 -12.11 6.79 -2.02
C HIS A 181 -12.91 6.28 -0.83
N VAL A 182 -12.26 6.16 0.34
CA VAL A 182 -12.90 5.63 1.55
C VAL A 182 -13.92 6.62 2.13
N SER A 183 -13.67 7.93 2.07
CA SER A 183 -14.57 8.94 2.65
C SER A 183 -15.87 9.08 1.86
N ARG A 184 -15.82 8.87 0.54
CA ARG A 184 -16.99 9.00 -0.34
C ARG A 184 -17.70 7.68 -0.62
N ARG A 185 -17.27 6.57 -0.02
CA ARG A 185 -17.78 5.21 -0.29
C ARG A 185 -17.84 4.96 -1.80
N ARG A 186 -16.67 4.94 -2.44
CA ARG A 186 -16.57 4.61 -3.86
C ARG A 186 -16.85 3.12 -4.09
N GLU A 187 -16.86 2.72 -5.35
CA GLU A 187 -17.05 1.32 -5.73
C GLU A 187 -15.99 0.43 -5.05
N GLY A 188 -16.43 -0.73 -4.54
CA GLY A 188 -15.61 -1.63 -3.72
C GLY A 188 -15.73 -1.40 -2.21
N CYS A 189 -16.14 -0.22 -1.74
CA CYS A 189 -16.37 0.03 -0.33
C CYS A 189 -17.70 -0.58 0.16
N VAL A 190 -17.68 -1.35 1.24
CA VAL A 190 -18.91 -1.78 1.94
C VAL A 190 -19.58 -0.57 2.61
N ARG A 191 -18.77 0.29 3.25
CA ARG A 191 -19.22 1.54 3.88
C ARG A 191 -18.23 2.68 3.68
N ALA A 192 -18.68 3.91 4.01
CA ALA A 192 -17.77 5.03 4.14
C ALA A 192 -16.90 4.88 5.40
N ALA A 193 -15.65 5.32 5.32
CA ALA A 193 -14.81 5.51 6.49
C ALA A 193 -15.27 6.73 7.29
N THR A 194 -15.20 6.64 8.61
CA THR A 194 -15.43 7.76 9.50
C THR A 194 -14.23 8.72 9.44
N PRO A 195 -14.42 10.01 9.78
CA PRO A 195 -13.30 10.96 9.84
C PRO A 195 -12.17 10.51 10.77
N THR A 196 -12.49 9.83 11.87
CA THR A 196 -11.50 9.30 12.82
C THR A 196 -10.68 8.17 12.21
N GLU A 197 -11.29 7.25 11.48
CA GLU A 197 -10.57 6.18 10.76
C GLU A 197 -9.62 6.74 9.72
N VAL A 198 -10.09 7.71 8.93
CA VAL A 198 -9.27 8.38 7.90
C VAL A 198 -8.10 9.11 8.53
N TYR A 199 -8.34 9.77 9.65
CA TYR A 199 -7.31 10.53 10.37
C TYR A 199 -6.25 9.61 10.97
N GLU A 200 -6.68 8.55 11.66
CA GLU A 200 -5.82 7.54 12.29
C GLU A 200 -4.95 6.84 11.24
N HIS A 201 -5.58 6.33 10.18
CA HIS A 201 -4.87 5.64 9.10
C HIS A 201 -3.94 6.56 8.30
N GLY A 202 -4.42 7.78 7.99
CA GLY A 202 -3.64 8.80 7.30
C GLY A 202 -2.55 9.44 8.14
N ARG A 203 -2.52 9.17 9.46
CA ARG A 203 -1.58 9.75 10.43
C ARG A 203 -1.48 11.27 10.27
N TRP A 204 -2.64 11.92 10.11
CA TRP A 204 -2.73 13.37 10.02
C TRP A 204 -2.36 14.00 11.37
N LYS A 205 -1.95 15.28 11.34
CA LYS A 205 -1.87 16.10 12.57
C LYS A 205 -3.09 16.99 12.60
N PHE A 206 -3.82 16.97 13.72
CA PHE A 206 -4.94 17.85 14.00
C PHE A 206 -4.42 19.30 13.95
N THR A 207 -4.92 20.12 13.02
CA THR A 207 -4.60 21.56 12.94
C THR A 207 -5.31 22.38 14.02
N HIS A 208 -6.35 21.83 14.63
CA HIS A 208 -7.05 22.38 15.79
C HIS A 208 -6.97 21.33 16.89
N ALA A 209 -6.78 21.74 18.14
CA ALA A 209 -6.65 20.82 19.28
C ALA A 209 -7.65 19.65 19.13
N PRO A 210 -7.19 18.38 19.17
CA PRO A 210 -8.10 17.25 19.08
C PRO A 210 -9.17 17.42 20.15
N ASP A 211 -10.40 17.03 19.84
CA ASP A 211 -11.38 16.78 20.88
C ASP A 211 -10.70 15.81 21.87
N MET A 212 -10.60 16.23 23.14
CA MET A 212 -9.71 15.66 24.17
C MET A 212 -9.76 14.11 24.27
N PRO A 213 -10.84 13.39 23.90
CA PRO A 213 -10.87 11.92 23.90
C PRO A 213 -10.00 11.23 22.83
N THR A 214 -9.65 11.89 21.73
CA THR A 214 -8.99 11.23 20.58
C THR A 214 -7.51 10.94 20.87
N HIS A 215 -6.88 11.75 21.72
CA HIS A 215 -5.46 11.61 22.07
C HIS A 215 -5.17 10.42 23.01
N TYR A 216 -6.20 9.83 23.60
CA TYR A 216 -6.12 8.69 24.53
C TYR A 216 -6.71 7.39 23.98
N ARG A 217 -7.20 7.39 22.73
CA ARG A 217 -7.64 6.16 22.07
C ARG A 217 -6.45 5.54 21.37
N GLU A 218 -5.74 4.66 22.05
CA GLU A 218 -4.90 3.68 21.38
C GLU A 218 -5.83 2.71 20.64
N TRP A 219 -5.96 2.88 19.32
CA TRP A 219 -6.76 1.96 18.53
C TRP A 219 -6.08 0.60 18.51
N ASP A 220 -6.86 -0.45 18.77
CA ASP A 220 -6.34 -1.80 18.66
C ASP A 220 -6.10 -2.19 17.19
N THR A 221 -5.49 -3.35 16.96
CA THR A 221 -5.20 -3.82 15.61
C THR A 221 -6.47 -4.07 14.80
N THR A 222 -7.55 -4.48 15.45
CA THR A 222 -8.85 -4.76 14.81
C THR A 222 -9.45 -3.48 14.25
N ASP A 223 -9.59 -2.45 15.08
CA ASP A 223 -10.13 -1.15 14.73
C ASP A 223 -9.32 -0.51 13.59
N ARG A 224 -7.98 -0.59 13.65
CA ARG A 224 -7.10 -0.02 12.63
C ARG A 224 -7.20 -0.75 11.30
N SER A 225 -7.37 -2.08 11.31
CA SER A 225 -7.55 -2.86 10.09
C SER A 225 -8.91 -2.61 9.42
N THR A 226 -9.93 -2.26 10.20
CA THR A 226 -11.33 -2.14 9.77
C THR A 226 -11.50 -1.17 8.59
N MET A 227 -10.76 -0.06 8.58
CA MET A 227 -10.85 0.91 7.48
C MET A 227 -10.44 0.27 6.15
N THR A 228 -9.28 -0.38 6.11
CA THR A 228 -8.82 -1.08 4.91
C THR A 228 -9.67 -2.31 4.58
N GLN A 229 -10.26 -2.97 5.58
CA GLN A 229 -11.09 -4.15 5.37
C GLN A 229 -12.44 -3.80 4.73
N LEU A 230 -13.11 -2.73 5.21
CA LEU A 230 -14.50 -2.45 4.84
C LEU A 230 -14.65 -1.26 3.88
N CYS A 231 -13.65 -0.38 3.81
CA CYS A 231 -13.73 0.87 3.07
C CYS A 231 -12.78 0.90 1.86
N MET A 232 -11.97 -0.14 1.64
CA MET A 232 -11.15 -0.32 0.45
C MET A 232 -11.42 -1.68 -0.19
#